data_AF-A0A420CSY5-F1
#
_entry.id   AF-A0A420CSY5-F1
#
_cell.length_a   1.000
_cell.length_b   1.000
_cell.length_c   1.000
_cell.angle_alpha   90.00
_cell.angle_beta   90.00
_cell.angle_gamma   90.00
#
_symmetry.space_group_name_H-M   'P 1'
#
loop_
_entity.id
_entity.type
_entity.pdbx_description
1 polymer ?
#
loop_
_entity_poly.entity_id
_entity_poly.type
_entity_poly.pdbx_seq_one_letter_code
_entity_poly.pdbx_strand_id
1 'polypeptide(L)' 'MKNLKKLSRNELKAVKAGQVWIAETSCGITAMTTQGWTPQQATEWRERVEAINCKTPIFSSSDPKHLAANLN' A
#
# COMPACT_ATOMS: atom_id res chain seq x y z
N MET A 1 22.36 27.43 -0.71
CA MET A 1 22.23 25.98 -1.01
C MET A 1 22.61 25.22 0.25
N LYS A 2 21.83 24.23 0.70
CA LYS A 2 22.17 23.44 1.91
C LYS A 2 23.41 22.60 1.60
N ASN A 3 24.47 22.73 2.39
CA ASN A 3 25.70 21.94 2.26
C ASN A 3 25.39 20.47 2.57
N LEU A 4 25.09 19.67 1.54
CA LEU A 4 24.92 18.23 1.70
C LEU A 4 26.29 17.62 1.98
N LYS A 5 26.49 17.15 3.21
CA LYS A 5 27.74 16.54 3.64
C LYS A 5 27.94 15.23 2.86
N LYS A 6 29.01 15.15 2.08
CA LYS A 6 29.35 13.95 1.32
C LYS A 6 29.77 12.86 2.30
N LEU A 7 28.95 11.81 2.42
CA LEU A 7 29.23 10.69 3.31
C LEU A 7 30.43 9.88 2.79
N SER A 8 31.29 9.45 3.70
CA SER A 8 32.39 8.53 3.40
C SER A 8 31.87 7.12 3.08
N ARG A 9 32.71 6.30 2.46
CA ARG A 9 32.33 4.92 2.08
C ARG A 9 31.94 4.04 3.26
N ASN A 10 32.48 4.29 4.46
CA ASN A 10 32.08 3.59 5.68
C ASN A 10 30.72 4.07 6.20
N GLU A 11 30.44 5.37 6.12
CA GLU A 11 29.13 5.93 6.47
C GLU A 11 28.06 5.42 5.51
N LEU A 12 28.35 5.34 4.20
CA LEU A 12 27.44 4.76 3.21
C LEU A 12 27.09 3.29 3.49
N LYS A 13 28.02 2.51 4.04
CA LYS A 13 27.72 1.12 4.47
C LYS A 13 26.80 1.06 5.69
N ALA A 14 26.84 2.09 6.54
CA ALA A 14 25.94 2.21 7.68
C ALA A 14 24.55 2.75 7.28
N VAL A 15 24.42 3.37 6.11
CA VAL A 15 23.13 3.71 5.51
C VAL A 15 22.45 2.42 5.07
N LYS A 16 21.72 1.79 5.97
CA LYS A 16 20.73 0.78 5.62
C LYS A 16 19.57 1.51 4.95
N ALA A 17 19.42 1.34 3.63
CA ALA A 17 18.10 1.51 3.03
C ALA A 17 17.21 0.49 3.75
N GLY A 18 16.34 0.97 4.64
CA GLY A 18 15.51 0.10 5.48
C GLY A 18 14.69 -0.88 4.64
N GLN A 19 14.21 -1.95 5.28
CA GLN A 19 13.32 -2.89 4.61
C GLN A 19 12.10 -2.14 4.07
N VAL A 20 11.84 -2.30 2.77
CA VAL A 20 10.71 -1.68 2.08
C VAL A 20 9.58 -2.71 2.00
N TRP A 21 8.41 -2.32 2.47
CA TRP A 21 7.17 -3.09 2.33
C TRP A 21 6.32 -2.44 1.25
N ILE A 22 5.80 -3.27 0.34
CA ILE A 22 5.01 -2.83 -0.81
C ILE A 22 3.64 -3.52 -0.73
N ALA A 23 2.59 -2.75 -0.90
CA ALA A 23 1.20 -3.20 -1.02
C ALA A 23 0.69 -2.82 -2.41
N GLU A 24 0.38 -3.81 -3.24
CA GLU A 24 -0.32 -3.63 -4.51
C GLU A 24 -1.76 -4.08 -4.30
N THR A 25 -2.69 -3.15 -4.50
CA THR A 25 -4.10 -3.43 -4.26
C THR A 25 -4.81 -3.91 -5.52
N SER A 26 -5.92 -4.63 -5.35
CA SER A 26 -6.70 -5.13 -6.50
C SER A 26 -7.25 -4.03 -7.42
N CYS A 27 -7.48 -2.84 -6.87
CA CYS A 27 -7.93 -1.66 -7.59
C CYS A 27 -6.78 -0.84 -8.22
N GLY A 28 -5.55 -1.37 -8.25
CA GLY A 28 -4.42 -0.78 -8.96
C GLY A 28 -3.70 0.33 -8.20
N ILE A 29 -3.85 0.40 -6.88
CA ILE A 29 -3.12 1.35 -6.03
C ILE A 29 -1.89 0.68 -5.45
N THR A 30 -0.75 1.36 -5.54
CA THR A 30 0.51 0.91 -4.94
C THR A 30 0.84 1.78 -3.73
N ALA A 31 0.96 1.18 -2.56
CA ALA A 31 1.46 1.84 -1.35
C ALA A 31 2.81 1.26 -0.95
N MET A 32 3.70 2.09 -0.41
CA MET A 32 5.04 1.68 0.03
C MET A 32 5.37 2.28 1.39
N THR A 33 6.10 1.55 2.21
CA THR A 33 6.56 2.01 3.52
C THR A 33 7.91 1.40 3.88
N THR A 34 8.76 2.19 4.54
CA THR A 34 10.09 1.75 5.00
C THR A 34 10.13 1.58 6.52
N GLN A 35 8.96 1.44 7.15
CA GLN A 35 8.87 1.25 8.60
C GLN A 35 9.51 -0.07 9.01
N GLY A 36 10.19 -0.05 10.16
CA GLY A 36 10.86 -1.21 10.77
C GLY A 36 9.88 -2.22 11.37
N TRP A 37 8.89 -2.64 10.58
CA TRP A 37 7.87 -3.58 10.97
C TRP A 37 8.34 -5.02 10.93
N THR A 38 7.69 -5.85 11.73
CA THR A 38 7.77 -7.29 11.57
C THR A 38 7.02 -7.73 10.30
N PRO A 39 7.31 -8.92 9.75
CA PRO A 39 6.56 -9.46 8.61
C PRO A 39 5.05 -9.54 8.85
N GLN A 40 4.63 -9.82 10.09
CA GLN A 40 3.22 -9.88 10.45
C GLN A 40 2.54 -8.50 10.38
N GLN A 41 3.17 -7.46 10.93
CA GLN A 41 2.67 -6.09 10.87
C GLN A 41 2.58 -5.58 9.42
N ALA A 42 3.53 -5.96 8.57
CA ALA A 42 3.49 -5.60 7.15
C ALA A 42 2.35 -6.30 6.39
N THR A 43 1.96 -7.51 6.78
CA THR A 43 0.78 -8.20 6.23
C THR A 43 -0.51 -7.51 6.67
N GLU A 44 -0.66 -7.22 7.97
CA GLU A 44 -1.85 -6.49 8.46
C GLU A 44 -1.99 -5.10 7.81
N TRP A 45 -0.86 -4.42 7.58
CA TRP A 45 -0.88 -3.15 6.85
C TRP A 45 -1.32 -3.34 5.39
N ARG A 46 -0.82 -4.35 4.67
CA ARG A 46 -1.24 -4.64 3.29
C ARG A 46 -2.75 -4.86 3.20
N GLU A 47 -3.32 -5.64 4.12
CA GLU A 47 -4.77 -5.89 4.18
C GLU A 47 -5.57 -4.60 4.46
N ARG A 48 -5.06 -3.71 5.32
CA ARG A 48 -5.69 -2.41 5.56
C ARG A 48 -5.60 -1.49 4.34
N VAL A 49 -4.46 -1.49 3.64
CA VAL A 49 -4.30 -0.70 2.41
C VAL A 49 -5.32 -1.17 1.37
N GLU A 50 -5.51 -2.49 1.20
CA GLU A 50 -6.55 -3.06 0.35
C GLU A 50 -7.94 -2.55 0.76
N ALA A 51 -8.33 -2.73 2.03
CA ALA A 51 -9.67 -2.37 2.51
C ALA A 51 -9.99 -0.87 2.42
N ILE A 52 -9.00 0.00 2.63
CA ILE A 52 -9.18 1.45 2.58
C ILE A 52 -9.30 1.94 1.13
N ASN A 53 -8.45 1.42 0.24
CA ASN A 53 -8.31 1.94 -1.11
C ASN A 53 -9.26 1.26 -2.10
N CYS A 54 -9.53 -0.02 -1.89
CA CYS A 54 -10.48 -0.80 -2.68
C CYS A 54 -11.73 -1.05 -1.84
N LYS A 55 -12.60 -0.04 -1.76
CA LYS A 55 -13.95 -0.25 -1.25
C LYS A 55 -14.63 -1.27 -2.14
N THR A 56 -15.10 -2.37 -1.56
CA THR A 56 -16.08 -3.21 -2.23
C THR A 56 -17.23 -2.31 -2.70
N PRO A 57 -17.64 -2.38 -3.97
CA PRO A 57 -18.78 -1.60 -4.43
C PRO A 57 -19.98 -2.03 -3.58
N ILE A 58 -20.39 -1.16 -2.67
CA ILE A 58 -21.67 -1.26 -2.00
C ILE A 58 -22.67 -0.93 -3.09
N PHE A 59 -23.19 -1.96 -3.76
CA PHE A 59 -24.39 -1.82 -4.57
C PHE A 59 -25.51 -1.44 -3.60
N SER A 60 -25.69 -0.14 -3.40
CA SER A 60 -26.92 0.36 -2.80
C SER A 60 -28.03 -0.14 -3.71
N SER A 61 -28.99 -0.88 -3.17
CA SER A 61 -30.10 -1.53 -3.87
C SER A 61 -31.04 -0.56 -4.62
N SER A 62 -30.60 0.68 -4.82
CA SER A 62 -31.32 1.77 -5.49
C SER A 62 -30.83 2.01 -6.91
N ASP A 63 -29.95 1.17 -7.47
CA ASP A 63 -29.47 1.29 -8.86
C ASP A 63 -30.22 0.33 -9.80
N PRO A 64 -31.31 0.76 -10.47
CA PRO A 64 -32.15 -0.11 -11.28
C PRO A 64 -31.43 -0.70 -12.50
N LYS A 65 -30.22 -0.25 -12.83
CA LYS A 65 -29.43 -0.77 -13.96
C LYS A 65 -28.76 -2.12 -13.66
N HIS A 66 -28.60 -2.52 -12.40
CA HIS A 66 -27.94 -3.79 -12.03
C HIS A 66 -28.91 -4.92 -11.65
N LEU A 67 -30.21 -4.65 -11.45
CA LEU A 67 -31.19 -5.69 -11.09
C LEU A 67 -31.56 -6.60 -12.30
N ALA A 68 -31.36 -6.12 -13.52
CA ALA A 68 -31.75 -6.84 -14.75
C ALA A 68 -30.81 -8.00 -15.11
N ALA A 69 -29.65 -8.15 -14.45
CA ALA A 69 -28.66 -9.18 -14.78
C ALA A 69 -28.78 -10.49 -13.98
N ASN A 70 -29.69 -10.57 -12.99
CA ASN A 70 -29.88 -11.75 -12.13
C ASN A 70 -31.29 -12.36 -12.22
N LEU A 71 -32.03 -12.09 -13.28
CA LEU A 71 -33.26 -12.81 -13.63
C LEU A 71 -33.04 -13.55 -14.95
N ASN A 72 -32.42 -14.72 -14.85
CA ASN A 72 -32.57 -15.79 -15.83
C ASN A 72 -32.55 -17.13 -15.11
#